data_AF-A0A7S0BKD5-F1
#
_entry.id   AF-A0A7S0BKD5-F1
#
_cell.length_a   1.000
_cell.length_b   1.000
_cell.length_c   1.000
_cell.angle_alpha   90.00
_cell.angle_beta   90.00
_cell.angle_gamma   90.00
#
_symmetry.space_group_name_H-M   'P 1'
#
loop_
_entity.id
_entity.type
_entity.pdbx_description
1 polymer ?
#
loop_
_entity_poly.entity_id
_entity_poly.type
_entity_poly.pdbx_seq_one_letter_code
_entity_poly.pdbx_strand_id
1 'polypeptide(L)'
;GVDCSSGITYDEWTACAEPEALKQRSWTSLSEEEVPAYVRYDCVTHGYRPVGLSWKELVHSAFTVHNELVNFWTHFVPAVLFPCALVALYGLNWSTLAPLDMLCFGIFFCTASYCLFSSAIYHLFICKSEEICRLLTRQDARGILGLICASYPSMIISIFRTMPVTRNIYIAIVLIFNVGTSLFVE
;
A
#
# COMPACT_ATOMS: atom_id res chain seq x y z
N GLY A 1 -1.89 -38.67 8.38
CA GLY A 1 -2.17 -37.23 8.32
C GLY A 1 -0.91 -36.56 7.85
N VAL A 2 -0.98 -35.80 6.76
CA VAL A 2 0.19 -35.09 6.21
C VAL A 2 0.38 -33.82 7.03
N ASP A 3 1.59 -33.63 7.54
CA ASP A 3 2.01 -32.44 8.29
C ASP A 3 2.11 -31.24 7.33
N CYS A 4 1.23 -30.27 7.51
CA CYS A 4 1.09 -29.09 6.64
C CYS A 4 1.83 -27.86 7.16
N SER A 5 2.65 -28.01 8.21
CA SER A 5 3.19 -26.87 8.97
C SER A 5 4.46 -26.23 8.38
N SER A 6 5.09 -26.82 7.35
CA SER A 6 6.34 -26.27 6.80
C SER A 6 6.51 -26.50 5.30
N GLY A 7 6.60 -25.40 4.54
CA GLY A 7 7.23 -25.38 3.22
C GLY A 7 6.38 -25.82 2.01
N ILE A 8 5.08 -26.02 2.17
CA ILE A 8 4.19 -26.41 1.07
C ILE A 8 3.73 -25.21 0.23
N THR A 9 3.66 -25.42 -1.08
CA THR A 9 3.14 -24.49 -2.09
C THR A 9 1.63 -24.29 -1.96
N TYR A 10 1.07 -23.25 -2.57
CA TYR A 10 -0.37 -22.94 -2.50
C TYR A 10 -1.26 -24.10 -2.96
N ASP A 11 -0.85 -24.82 -4.00
CA ASP A 11 -1.59 -25.97 -4.52
C ASP A 11 -1.56 -27.16 -3.53
N GLU A 12 -0.45 -27.33 -2.79
CA GLU A 12 -0.32 -28.34 -1.75
C GLU A 12 -1.12 -27.97 -0.48
N TRP A 13 -1.19 -26.69 -0.12
CA TRP A 13 -2.03 -26.21 0.98
C TRP A 13 -3.53 -26.35 0.67
N THR A 14 -3.95 -25.97 -0.55
CA THR A 14 -5.35 -26.14 -0.99
C THR A 14 -5.75 -27.60 -1.18
N ALA A 15 -4.80 -28.49 -1.50
CA ALA A 15 -5.04 -29.93 -1.54
C ALA A 15 -5.17 -30.57 -0.15
N CYS A 16 -4.49 -30.02 0.86
CA CYS A 16 -4.56 -30.51 2.24
C CYS A 16 -5.72 -29.91 3.05
N ALA A 17 -6.16 -28.70 2.70
CA ALA A 17 -7.29 -28.06 3.33
C ALA A 17 -8.59 -28.56 2.68
N GLU A 18 -9.42 -29.27 3.46
CA GLU A 18 -10.76 -29.64 2.98
C GLU A 18 -11.53 -28.36 2.54
N PRO A 19 -12.02 -28.29 1.28
CA PRO A 19 -12.67 -27.09 0.74
C PRO A 19 -13.90 -26.64 1.55
N GLU A 20 -14.53 -27.57 2.26
CA GLU A 20 -15.71 -27.36 3.11
C GLU A 20 -15.33 -26.77 4.48
N ALA A 21 -14.18 -27.15 5.06
CA ALA A 21 -13.74 -26.71 6.38
C ALA A 21 -13.25 -25.24 6.40
N LEU A 22 -12.66 -24.77 5.29
CA LEU A 22 -12.28 -23.36 5.12
C LEU A 22 -13.49 -22.45 4.85
N LYS A 23 -14.54 -22.97 4.22
CA LYS A 23 -15.79 -22.24 3.94
C LYS A 23 -16.61 -21.93 5.18
N GLN A 24 -16.46 -22.70 6.26
CA GLN A 24 -17.29 -22.57 7.48
C GLN A 24 -16.69 -21.64 8.56
N ARG A 25 -15.45 -21.17 8.43
CA ARG A 25 -14.79 -20.31 9.44
C ARG A 25 -15.00 -18.81 9.18
N SER A 26 -16.25 -18.39 9.00
CA SER A 26 -16.53 -17.11 8.32
C SER A 26 -15.97 -15.85 9.00
N TRP A 27 -15.61 -15.86 10.29
CA TRP A 27 -15.04 -14.66 10.96
C TRP A 27 -14.05 -14.95 12.09
N THR A 28 -13.63 -16.20 12.29
CA THR A 28 -12.65 -16.52 13.35
C THR A 28 -11.27 -16.12 12.87
N SER A 29 -10.58 -15.27 13.64
CA SER A 29 -9.18 -14.93 13.37
C SER A 29 -8.31 -16.17 13.44
N LEU A 30 -7.40 -16.32 12.48
CA LEU A 30 -6.50 -17.47 12.34
C LEU A 30 -5.13 -17.19 12.96
N SER A 31 -4.43 -18.25 13.36
CA SER A 31 -3.00 -18.19 13.70
C SER A 31 -2.11 -18.23 12.45
N GLU A 32 -0.83 -17.94 12.60
CA GLU A 32 0.16 -17.95 11.52
C GLU A 32 0.24 -19.32 10.83
N GLU A 33 0.17 -20.41 11.60
CA GLU A 33 0.26 -21.78 11.09
C GLU A 33 -0.95 -22.17 10.24
N GLU A 34 -2.09 -21.51 10.46
CA GLU A 34 -3.35 -21.77 9.76
C GLU A 34 -3.48 -21.03 8.41
N VAL A 35 -2.62 -20.04 8.14
CA VAL A 35 -2.67 -19.25 6.90
C VAL A 35 -1.50 -19.58 5.97
N PRO A 36 -1.66 -19.43 4.64
CA PRO A 36 -0.57 -19.62 3.69
C PRO A 36 0.61 -18.67 3.89
N ALA A 37 1.81 -19.07 3.49
CA ALA A 37 3.03 -18.28 3.70
C ALA A 37 3.01 -16.87 3.06
N TYR A 38 2.31 -16.67 1.93
CA TYR A 38 2.32 -15.40 1.21
C TYR A 38 1.58 -14.24 1.91
N VAL A 39 0.76 -14.52 2.93
CA VAL A 39 0.08 -13.49 3.74
C VAL A 39 0.69 -13.35 5.14
N ARG A 40 1.72 -14.13 5.47
CA ARG A 40 2.35 -14.10 6.80
C ARG A 40 3.30 -12.91 6.92
N TYR A 41 3.39 -12.37 8.12
CA TYR A 41 4.37 -11.36 8.50
C TYR A 41 5.24 -11.87 9.64
N ASP A 42 6.51 -11.49 9.61
CA ASP A 42 7.42 -11.76 10.71
C ASP A 42 6.85 -11.19 12.02
N CYS A 43 6.92 -11.99 13.09
CA CYS A 43 6.45 -11.63 14.43
C CYS A 43 4.91 -11.49 14.58
N VAL A 44 4.11 -11.75 13.55
CA VAL A 44 2.64 -11.76 13.66
C VAL A 44 2.17 -13.21 13.77
N THR A 45 1.84 -13.63 14.99
CA THR A 45 1.46 -15.02 15.27
C THR A 45 -0.05 -15.30 15.17
N HIS A 46 -0.90 -14.28 15.28
CA HIS A 46 -2.36 -14.40 15.33
C HIS A 46 -3.05 -13.19 14.71
N GLY A 47 -4.36 -13.31 14.47
CA GLY A 47 -5.21 -12.20 14.03
C GLY A 47 -5.41 -12.16 12.52
N TYR A 48 -5.00 -13.19 11.79
CA TYR A 48 -5.15 -13.24 10.33
C TYR A 48 -6.60 -13.47 9.92
N ARG A 49 -6.97 -12.90 8.77
CA ARG A 49 -8.26 -13.17 8.12
C ARG A 49 -8.21 -14.51 7.38
N PRO A 50 -9.35 -15.22 7.25
CA PRO A 50 -9.47 -16.33 6.31
C PRO A 50 -9.11 -15.90 4.89
N VAL A 51 -8.49 -16.81 4.14
CA VAL A 51 -8.17 -16.61 2.72
C VAL A 51 -9.39 -16.93 1.85
N GLY A 52 -9.57 -16.20 0.75
CA GLY A 52 -10.60 -16.51 -0.24
C GLY A 52 -11.96 -15.87 0.05
N LEU A 53 -12.03 -14.90 0.97
CA LEU A 53 -13.24 -14.15 1.28
C LEU A 53 -13.90 -13.57 0.02
N SER A 54 -15.24 -13.48 0.04
CA SER A 54 -15.98 -12.77 -1.00
C SER A 54 -15.68 -11.27 -0.95
N TRP A 55 -15.90 -10.57 -2.05
CA TRP A 55 -15.70 -9.12 -2.13
C TRP A 55 -16.50 -8.35 -1.06
N LYS A 56 -17.70 -8.83 -0.71
CA LYS A 56 -18.53 -8.22 0.33
C LYS A 56 -17.91 -8.39 1.72
N GLU A 57 -17.40 -9.58 2.01
CA GLU A 57 -16.73 -9.88 3.29
C GLU A 57 -15.43 -9.09 3.43
N LEU A 58 -14.68 -8.90 2.33
CA LEU A 58 -13.48 -8.05 2.33
C LEU A 58 -13.82 -6.60 2.69
N VAL A 59 -14.84 -6.02 2.05
CA VAL A 59 -15.29 -4.66 2.38
C VAL A 59 -15.80 -4.58 3.82
N HIS A 60 -16.53 -5.59 4.29
CA HIS A 60 -16.96 -5.65 5.68
C HIS A 60 -15.77 -5.75 6.66
N SER A 61 -14.71 -6.47 6.27
CA SER A 61 -13.53 -6.64 7.12
C SER A 61 -12.80 -5.34 7.41
N ALA A 62 -12.97 -4.30 6.59
CA ALA A 62 -12.49 -2.96 6.91
C ALA A 62 -12.98 -2.43 8.27
N PHE A 63 -14.04 -3.02 8.84
CA PHE A 63 -14.61 -2.63 10.12
C PHE A 63 -14.51 -3.72 11.20
N THR A 64 -13.75 -4.80 10.96
CA THR A 64 -13.58 -5.90 11.93
C THR A 64 -12.13 -5.98 12.42
N VAL A 65 -11.93 -6.50 13.63
CA VAL A 65 -10.59 -6.59 14.23
C VAL A 65 -9.80 -7.74 13.59
N HIS A 66 -8.65 -7.41 13.02
CA HIS A 66 -7.66 -8.33 12.47
C HIS A 66 -6.31 -7.61 12.34
N ASN A 67 -5.25 -8.36 12.00
CA ASN A 67 -3.87 -7.84 11.89
C ASN A 67 -3.73 -6.68 10.87
N GLU A 68 -4.52 -6.68 9.78
CA GLU A 68 -4.51 -5.60 8.77
C GLU A 68 -5.42 -4.39 9.05
N LEU A 69 -6.20 -4.38 10.14
CA LEU A 69 -7.24 -3.36 10.33
C LEU A 69 -6.63 -1.96 10.42
N VAL A 70 -5.60 -1.80 11.26
CA VAL A 70 -4.95 -0.52 11.47
C VAL A 70 -4.23 -0.09 10.19
N ASN A 71 -3.52 -1.00 9.53
CA ASN A 71 -2.84 -0.71 8.26
C ASN A 71 -3.80 -0.18 7.18
N PHE A 72 -5.00 -0.77 7.08
CA PHE A 72 -6.03 -0.26 6.18
C PHE A 72 -6.42 1.19 6.53
N TRP A 73 -6.82 1.47 7.78
CA TRP A 73 -7.32 2.80 8.15
C TRP A 73 -6.25 3.89 8.17
N THR A 74 -5.01 3.57 8.55
CA THR A 74 -3.91 4.53 8.56
C THR A 74 -3.54 4.99 7.16
N HIS A 75 -3.80 4.19 6.12
CA HIS A 75 -3.60 4.56 4.73
C HIS A 75 -4.88 5.13 4.08
N PHE A 76 -6.05 4.55 4.37
CA PHE A 76 -7.31 4.98 3.76
C PHE A 76 -7.75 6.39 4.18
N VAL A 77 -7.66 6.72 5.48
CA VAL A 77 -8.10 8.04 5.97
C VAL A 77 -7.28 9.17 5.31
N PRO A 78 -5.93 9.13 5.32
CA PRO A 78 -5.16 10.17 4.65
C PRO A 78 -5.37 10.20 3.13
N ALA A 79 -5.59 9.04 2.48
CA ALA A 79 -5.89 8.99 1.05
C ALA A 79 -7.15 9.82 0.68
N VAL A 80 -8.14 9.88 1.57
CA VAL A 80 -9.36 10.68 1.39
C VAL A 80 -9.15 12.14 1.82
N LEU A 81 -8.40 12.38 2.89
CA LEU A 81 -8.19 13.74 3.42
C LEU A 81 -7.23 14.58 2.57
N PHE A 82 -6.23 13.98 1.93
CA PHE A 82 -5.22 14.71 1.15
C PHE A 82 -5.79 15.46 -0.07
N PRO A 83 -6.70 14.89 -0.87
CA PRO A 83 -7.41 15.64 -1.91
C PRO A 83 -8.22 16.82 -1.35
N CYS A 84 -8.89 16.64 -0.20
CA CYS A 84 -9.62 17.72 0.46
C CYS A 84 -8.67 18.84 0.93
N ALA A 85 -7.53 18.47 1.51
CA ALA A 85 -6.50 19.41 1.92
C ALA A 85 -5.93 20.20 0.73
N LEU A 86 -5.74 19.55 -0.42
CA LEU A 86 -5.29 20.22 -1.66
C LEU A 86 -6.31 21.24 -2.16
N VAL A 87 -7.58 20.88 -2.22
CA VAL A 87 -8.66 21.80 -2.64
C VAL A 87 -8.75 22.98 -1.69
N ALA A 88 -8.68 22.74 -0.37
CA ALA A 88 -8.69 23.80 0.62
C ALA A 88 -7.46 24.71 0.50
N LEU A 89 -6.26 24.13 0.31
CA LEU A 89 -5.01 24.88 0.11
C LEU A 89 -5.14 25.84 -1.08
N TYR A 90 -5.60 25.35 -2.22
CA TYR A 90 -5.78 26.17 -3.42
C TYR A 90 -6.89 27.20 -3.26
N GLY A 91 -8.02 26.84 -2.66
CA GLY A 91 -9.12 27.79 -2.43
C GLY A 91 -8.74 28.95 -1.51
N LEU A 92 -8.00 28.66 -0.45
CA LEU A 92 -7.57 29.67 0.53
C LEU A 92 -6.40 30.55 0.04
N ASN A 93 -5.59 30.05 -0.91
CA ASN A 93 -4.33 30.69 -1.30
C ASN A 93 -4.20 30.93 -2.82
N TRP A 94 -5.31 30.93 -3.56
CA TRP A 94 -5.32 31.03 -5.03
C TRP A 94 -4.55 32.25 -5.57
N SER A 95 -4.59 33.38 -4.87
CA SER A 95 -3.94 34.63 -5.29
C SER A 95 -2.57 34.88 -4.64
N THR A 96 -2.18 34.08 -3.64
CA THR A 96 -0.98 34.31 -2.83
C THR A 96 0.16 33.36 -3.17
N LEU A 97 -0.14 32.14 -3.64
CA LEU A 97 0.88 31.16 -4.01
C LEU A 97 1.38 31.39 -5.43
N ALA A 98 2.69 31.25 -5.62
CA ALA A 98 3.27 31.24 -6.96
C ALA A 98 2.76 29.99 -7.73
N PRO A 99 2.52 30.08 -9.06
CA PRO A 99 2.04 28.94 -9.84
C PRO A 99 2.93 27.70 -9.74
N LEU A 100 4.24 27.89 -9.59
CA LEU A 100 5.18 26.79 -9.37
C LEU A 100 4.97 26.09 -8.02
N ASP A 101 4.70 26.83 -6.95
CA ASP A 101 4.40 26.22 -5.64
C ASP A 101 3.09 25.46 -5.67
N MET A 102 2.07 26.03 -6.32
CA MET A 102 0.80 25.33 -6.54
C MET A 102 1.06 24.01 -7.27
N LEU A 103 1.77 24.02 -8.39
CA LEU A 103 2.12 22.81 -9.13
C LEU A 103 2.86 21.78 -8.26
N CYS A 104 3.86 22.20 -7.48
CA CYS A 104 4.62 21.31 -6.61
C CYS A 104 3.75 20.69 -5.50
N PHE A 105 2.88 21.47 -4.85
CA PHE A 105 1.92 20.94 -3.88
C PHE A 105 0.91 19.99 -4.53
N GLY A 106 0.40 20.33 -5.71
CA GLY A 106 -0.49 19.46 -6.47
C GLY A 106 0.14 18.09 -6.76
N ILE A 107 1.38 18.08 -7.25
CA ILE A 107 2.12 16.83 -7.48
C ILE A 107 2.27 16.04 -6.18
N PHE A 108 2.68 16.69 -5.08
CA PHE A 108 2.82 16.03 -3.77
C PHE A 108 1.50 15.40 -3.31
N PHE A 109 0.42 16.18 -3.19
CA PHE A 109 -0.85 15.68 -2.67
C PHE A 109 -1.46 14.61 -3.56
N CYS A 110 -1.40 14.75 -4.89
CA CYS A 110 -1.94 13.74 -5.82
C CYS A 110 -1.17 12.42 -5.74
N THR A 111 0.16 12.47 -5.76
CA THR A 111 0.98 11.24 -5.70
C THR A 111 0.94 10.59 -4.33
N ALA A 112 0.88 11.38 -3.26
CA ALA A 112 0.69 10.86 -1.90
C ALA A 112 -0.68 10.17 -1.75
N SER A 113 -1.75 10.80 -2.24
CA SER A 113 -3.08 10.21 -2.23
C SER A 113 -3.13 8.89 -3.01
N TYR A 114 -2.49 8.84 -4.19
CA TYR A 114 -2.38 7.61 -4.98
C TYR A 114 -1.64 6.50 -4.24
N CYS A 115 -0.48 6.80 -3.65
CA CYS A 115 0.30 5.85 -2.86
C CYS A 115 -0.51 5.29 -1.69
N LEU A 116 -1.12 6.17 -0.90
CA LEU A 116 -1.93 5.79 0.27
C LEU A 116 -3.16 4.97 -0.13
N PHE A 117 -3.84 5.34 -1.22
CA PHE A 117 -4.99 4.60 -1.70
C PHE A 117 -4.59 3.21 -2.22
N SER A 118 -3.47 3.11 -2.94
CA SER A 118 -2.92 1.83 -3.39
C SER A 118 -2.62 0.89 -2.21
N SER A 119 -2.00 1.43 -1.16
CA SER A 119 -1.70 0.68 0.07
C SER A 119 -2.95 0.26 0.83
N ALA A 120 -3.96 1.15 0.92
CA ALA A 120 -5.24 0.80 1.52
C ALA A 120 -5.94 -0.34 0.76
N ILE A 121 -5.91 -0.34 -0.58
CA ILE A 121 -6.41 -1.45 -1.40
C ILE A 121 -5.64 -2.74 -1.09
N TYR A 122 -4.31 -2.67 -1.01
CA TYR A 122 -3.47 -3.81 -0.65
C TYR A 122 -3.90 -4.43 0.69
N HIS A 123 -3.91 -3.63 1.77
CA HIS A 123 -4.28 -4.12 3.09
C HIS A 123 -5.74 -4.60 3.18
N LEU A 124 -6.65 -4.05 2.37
CA LEU A 124 -8.03 -4.53 2.32
C LEU A 124 -8.15 -5.90 1.65
N PHE A 125 -7.42 -6.13 0.56
CA PHE A 125 -7.64 -7.27 -0.35
C PHE A 125 -6.55 -8.35 -0.33
N ILE A 126 -5.50 -8.21 0.48
CA ILE A 126 -4.36 -9.15 0.53
C ILE A 126 -4.77 -10.63 0.73
N CYS A 127 -5.84 -10.90 1.48
CA CYS A 127 -6.31 -12.28 1.74
C CYS A 127 -7.26 -12.84 0.65
N LYS A 128 -7.48 -12.13 -0.46
CA LYS A 128 -8.44 -12.56 -1.50
C LYS A 128 -7.98 -13.79 -2.29
N SER A 129 -6.73 -13.78 -2.74
CA SER A 129 -6.05 -14.85 -3.47
C SER A 129 -4.55 -14.51 -3.56
N GLU A 130 -3.72 -15.52 -3.82
CA GLU A 130 -2.28 -15.33 -3.98
C GLU A 130 -1.95 -14.40 -5.17
N GLU A 131 -2.68 -14.53 -6.28
CA GLU A 131 -2.50 -13.66 -7.45
C GLU A 131 -2.78 -12.19 -7.11
N ILE A 132 -3.91 -11.91 -6.45
CA ILE A 132 -4.27 -10.54 -6.04
C ILE A 132 -3.26 -10.01 -5.03
N CYS A 133 -2.82 -10.83 -4.07
CA CYS A 133 -1.77 -10.47 -3.12
C CYS A 133 -0.50 -10.02 -3.85
N ARG A 134 0.04 -10.84 -4.76
CA ARG A 134 1.26 -10.50 -5.53
C ARG A 134 1.10 -9.23 -6.35
N LEU A 135 -0.04 -9.08 -7.04
CA LEU A 135 -0.32 -7.89 -7.84
C LEU A 135 -0.37 -6.62 -6.98
N LEU A 136 -1.08 -6.68 -5.84
CA LEU A 136 -1.24 -5.54 -4.96
C LEU A 136 0.03 -5.20 -4.18
N THR A 137 0.84 -6.18 -3.76
CA THR A 137 2.16 -5.93 -3.16
C THR A 137 3.06 -5.15 -4.12
N ARG A 138 3.14 -5.58 -5.38
CA ARG A 138 3.90 -4.86 -6.42
C ARG A 138 3.35 -3.46 -6.64
N GLN A 139 2.03 -3.32 -6.69
CA GLN A 139 1.37 -2.06 -6.94
C GLN A 139 1.56 -1.07 -5.79
N ASP A 140 1.52 -1.53 -4.53
CA ASP A 140 1.81 -0.70 -3.36
C ASP A 140 3.25 -0.20 -3.36
N ALA A 141 4.21 -1.08 -3.64
CA ALA A 141 5.61 -0.71 -3.79
C ALA A 141 5.83 0.32 -4.92
N ARG A 142 5.15 0.19 -6.07
CA ARG A 142 5.15 1.21 -7.13
C ARG A 142 4.55 2.53 -6.69
N GLY A 143 3.53 2.51 -5.83
CA GLY A 143 2.96 3.70 -5.21
C GLY A 143 4.01 4.50 -4.44
N ILE A 144 4.81 3.82 -3.62
CA ILE A 144 5.92 4.43 -2.85
C ILE A 144 6.98 5.02 -3.80
N LEU A 145 7.42 4.25 -4.80
CA LEU A 145 8.38 4.73 -5.80
C LEU A 145 7.87 5.95 -6.57
N GLY A 146 6.59 5.94 -6.96
CA GLY A 146 5.94 7.04 -7.65
C GLY A 146 5.85 8.29 -6.78
N LEU A 147 5.47 8.14 -5.51
CA LEU A 147 5.47 9.22 -4.52
C LEU A 147 6.86 9.84 -4.40
N ILE A 148 7.91 9.03 -4.20
CA ILE A 148 9.29 9.54 -4.10
C ILE A 148 9.71 10.25 -5.39
N CYS A 149 9.45 9.63 -6.55
CA CYS A 149 9.84 10.15 -7.86
C CYS A 149 9.27 11.55 -8.13
N ALA A 150 8.03 11.79 -7.71
CA ALA A 150 7.31 13.00 -8.07
C ALA A 150 7.40 14.08 -6.99
N SER A 151 7.25 13.69 -5.71
CA SER A 151 7.19 14.63 -4.60
C SER A 151 8.54 15.28 -4.29
N TYR A 152 9.62 14.48 -4.21
CA TYR A 152 10.93 14.99 -3.81
C TYR A 152 11.48 16.00 -4.82
N PRO A 153 11.50 15.72 -6.14
CA PRO A 153 11.92 16.73 -7.12
C PRO A 153 11.07 18.00 -7.06
N SER A 154 9.75 17.87 -6.86
CA SER A 154 8.85 19.01 -6.71
C SER A 154 9.25 19.90 -5.51
N MET A 155 9.50 19.29 -4.35
CA MET A 155 9.96 20.04 -3.17
C MET A 155 11.35 20.67 -3.37
N ILE A 156 12.30 19.93 -3.97
CA ILE A 156 13.65 20.44 -4.25
C ILE A 156 13.58 21.65 -5.21
N ILE A 157 12.70 21.62 -6.21
CA ILE A 157 12.46 22.74 -7.13
C ILE A 157 11.92 23.97 -6.37
N SER A 158 10.98 23.76 -5.44
CA SER A 158 10.42 24.86 -4.64
C SER A 158 11.45 25.47 -3.66
N ILE A 159 12.32 24.66 -3.05
CA ILE A 159 13.31 25.11 -2.06
C ILE A 159 14.54 25.76 -2.73
N PHE A 160 15.14 25.11 -3.74
CA PHE A 160 16.40 25.53 -4.36
C PHE A 160 16.19 26.34 -5.64
N ARG A 161 15.23 27.26 -5.63
CA ARG A 161 14.84 28.07 -6.81
C ARG A 161 15.98 28.86 -7.42
N THR A 162 16.79 29.48 -6.58
CA THR A 162 17.89 30.38 -6.97
C THR A 162 19.22 29.65 -7.11
N MET A 163 19.27 28.35 -6.81
CA MET A 163 20.49 27.54 -6.80
C MET A 163 20.38 26.37 -7.79
N PRO A 164 20.43 26.63 -9.11
CA PRO A 164 20.10 25.63 -10.13
C PRO A 164 21.04 24.43 -10.14
N VAL A 165 22.33 24.63 -9.85
CA VAL A 165 23.32 23.53 -9.79
C VAL A 165 22.99 22.59 -8.65
N THR A 166 22.86 23.12 -7.42
CA THR A 166 22.51 22.35 -6.23
C THR A 166 21.17 21.62 -6.38
N ARG A 167 20.15 22.32 -6.91
CA ARG A 167 18.82 21.76 -7.22
C ARG A 167 18.94 20.54 -8.13
N ASN A 168 19.63 20.69 -9.26
CA ASN A 168 19.74 19.62 -10.26
C ASN A 168 20.54 18.42 -9.73
N ILE A 169 21.57 18.66 -8.90
CA ILE A 169 22.32 17.58 -8.23
C ILE A 169 21.40 16.76 -7.33
N TYR A 170 20.63 17.40 -6.44
CA TYR A 170 19.73 16.67 -5.54
C TYR A 170 18.62 15.92 -6.29
N ILE A 171 18.04 16.52 -7.32
CA ILE A 171 17.06 15.84 -8.18
C ILE A 171 17.69 14.61 -8.84
N ALA A 172 18.88 14.75 -9.41
CA ALA A 172 19.58 13.63 -10.05
C ALA A 172 19.84 12.48 -9.06
N ILE A 173 20.29 12.80 -7.84
CA ILE A 173 20.48 11.81 -6.77
C ILE A 173 19.17 11.06 -6.52
N VAL A 174 18.06 11.77 -6.23
CA VAL A 174 16.77 11.13 -5.94
C VAL A 174 16.33 10.22 -7.09
N LEU A 175 16.45 10.69 -8.34
CA LEU A 175 16.04 9.90 -9.50
C LEU A 175 16.90 8.66 -9.70
N ILE A 176 18.23 8.76 -9.53
CA ILE A 176 19.14 7.61 -9.64
C ILE A 176 18.82 6.55 -8.60
N PHE A 177 18.63 6.95 -7.33
CA PHE A 177 18.27 6.02 -6.27
C PHE A 177 16.90 5.37 -6.54
N ASN A 178 15.92 6.16 -6.97
CA ASN A 178 14.58 5.64 -7.25
C ASN A 178 14.56 4.65 -8.43
N VAL A 179 15.30 4.94 -9.51
CA VAL A 179 15.50 4.00 -10.62
C VAL A 179 16.18 2.73 -10.11
N GLY A 180 17.25 2.87 -9.30
CA GLY A 180 17.92 1.74 -8.68
C GLY A 180 16.96 0.86 -7.87
N THR A 181 16.15 1.46 -6.99
CA THR A 181 15.14 0.72 -6.19
C THR A 181 14.08 0.07 -7.07
N SER A 182 13.63 0.72 -8.15
CA SER A 182 12.58 0.18 -9.02
C SER A 182 12.94 -1.14 -9.69
N LEU A 183 14.24 -1.38 -9.94
CA LEU A 183 14.75 -2.65 -10.50
C LEU A 183 14.61 -3.83 -9.53
N PHE A 184 14.42 -3.57 -8.24
CA PHE A 184 14.23 -4.60 -7.21
C PHE A 184 12.76 -4.83 -6.86
N VAL A 185 11.83 -4.08 -7.47
CA VAL A 185 10.38 -4.11 -7.17
C VAL A 185 9.60 -4.99 -8.18
N GLU A 186 10.29 -5.84 -8.94
CA GLU A 186 9.69 -6.80 -9.87
C GLU A 186 9.08 -8.04 -9.22
#